data_AF-A0A5C5T0C9-F1
#
_entry.id   AF-A0A5C5T0C9-F1
#
_cell.length_a   1.000
_cell.length_b   1.000
_cell.length_c   1.000
_cell.angle_alpha   90.00
_cell.angle_beta   90.00
_cell.angle_gamma   90.00
#
_symmetry.space_group_name_H-M   'P 1'
#
loop_
_entity.id
_entity.type
_entity.pdbx_description
1 polymer ?
#
loop_
_entity_poly.entity_id
_entity_poly.type
_entity_poly.pdbx_seq_one_letter_code
_entity_poly.pdbx_strand_id
1 'polypeptide(L)'
;MILILAVYIALLSFAVKSFAGQKRHRWINAGYFTAFLLPFLIYFVFMGIIAPIVQAGIGVSFFGFVFAGATLITGFVFLYIGYSSQTVEDD
;
A
#
# COMPACT_ATOMS: atom_id res chain seq x y z
N MET A 1 -12.34 12.32 -1.92
CA MET A 1 -11.90 10.95 -1.51
C MET A 1 -10.99 10.29 -2.55
N ILE A 2 -11.35 10.25 -3.83
CA ILE A 2 -10.48 9.72 -4.90
C ILE A 2 -9.11 10.43 -4.95
N LEU A 3 -9.08 11.77 -4.80
CA LEU A 3 -7.82 12.53 -4.73
C LEU A 3 -6.95 12.12 -3.53
N ILE A 4 -7.54 11.87 -2.37
CA ILE A 4 -6.81 11.45 -1.16
C ILE A 4 -6.21 10.05 -1.38
N LEU A 5 -6.98 9.14 -1.97
CA LEU A 5 -6.49 7.83 -2.35
C LEU A 5 -5.34 7.92 -3.36
N ALA A 6 -5.47 8.75 -4.40
CA ALA A 6 -4.42 8.95 -5.40
C ALA A 6 -3.14 9.51 -4.77
N VAL A 7 -3.24 10.51 -3.88
CA VAL A 7 -2.11 11.06 -3.15
C VAL A 7 -1.48 10.00 -2.24
N TYR A 8 -2.29 9.22 -1.52
CA TYR A 8 -1.82 8.12 -0.69
C TYR A 8 -1.01 7.10 -1.48
N ILE A 9 -1.54 6.62 -2.62
CA ILE A 9 -0.85 5.65 -3.49
C ILE A 9 0.41 6.25 -4.11
N ALA A 10 0.39 7.53 -4.49
CA ALA A 10 1.57 8.23 -5.02
C ALA A 10 2.69 8.32 -3.96
N LEU A 11 2.34 8.69 -2.72
CA LEU A 11 3.29 8.74 -1.61
C LEU A 11 3.83 7.35 -1.26
N LEU A 12 2.97 6.34 -1.23
CA LEU A 12 3.37 4.95 -1.01
C LEU A 12 4.35 4.48 -2.09
N SER A 13 4.04 4.75 -3.35
CA SER A 13 4.89 4.40 -4.50
C SER A 13 6.22 5.14 -4.46
N PHE A 14 6.21 6.42 -4.08
CA PHE A 14 7.44 7.20 -3.90
C PHE A 14 8.31 6.65 -2.77
N ALA A 15 7.71 6.33 -1.61
CA ALA A 15 8.41 5.77 -0.48
C ALA A 15 9.06 4.42 -0.82
N VAL A 16 8.31 3.51 -1.46
CA VAL A 16 8.82 2.21 -1.88
C VAL A 16 9.92 2.38 -2.93
N LYS A 17 9.75 3.24 -3.92
CA LYS A 17 10.78 3.52 -4.93
C LYS A 17 12.05 4.07 -4.29
N SER A 18 11.93 4.99 -3.34
CA SER A 18 13.07 5.58 -2.63
C SER A 18 13.79 4.57 -1.73
N PHE A 19 13.06 3.63 -1.12
CA PHE A 19 13.64 2.59 -0.26
C PHE A 19 14.26 1.44 -1.06
N ALA A 20 13.54 0.95 -2.07
CA ALA A 20 13.93 -0.22 -2.84
C ALA A 20 15.06 0.07 -3.83
N GLY A 21 15.12 1.29 -4.39
CA GLY A 21 16.17 1.70 -5.31
C GLY A 21 16.27 0.77 -6.53
N GLN A 22 17.48 0.35 -6.88
CA GLN A 22 17.74 -0.63 -7.94
C GLN A 22 17.94 -2.06 -7.43
N LYS A 23 17.59 -2.35 -6.17
CA LYS A 23 17.85 -3.66 -5.54
C LYS A 23 16.63 -4.56 -5.55
N ARG A 24 16.76 -5.76 -6.12
CA ARG A 24 15.63 -6.67 -6.35
C ARG A 24 14.96 -7.17 -5.09
N HIS A 25 15.75 -7.65 -4.14
CA HIS A 25 15.24 -8.15 -2.86
C HIS A 25 14.41 -7.10 -2.11
N ARG A 26 14.75 -5.80 -2.25
CA ARG A 26 14.03 -4.73 -1.56
C ARG A 26 12.67 -4.46 -2.19
N TRP A 27 12.55 -4.54 -3.52
CA TRP A 27 11.27 -4.46 -4.21
C TRP A 27 10.35 -5.62 -3.83
N ILE A 28 10.89 -6.83 -3.77
CA ILE A 28 10.12 -8.02 -3.37
C ILE A 28 9.67 -7.90 -1.91
N ASN A 29 10.57 -7.54 -0.99
CA ASN A 29 10.22 -7.38 0.43
C ASN A 29 9.21 -6.25 0.65
N ALA A 30 9.40 -5.10 -0.01
CA ALA A 30 8.45 -3.99 0.06
C ALA A 30 7.08 -4.37 -0.53
N GLY A 31 7.08 -5.13 -1.62
CA GLY A 31 5.86 -5.68 -2.22
C GLY A 31 5.12 -6.62 -1.27
N TYR A 32 5.82 -7.55 -0.61
CA TYR A 32 5.22 -8.43 0.39
C TYR A 32 4.64 -7.64 1.57
N PHE A 33 5.40 -6.68 2.11
CA PHE A 33 4.93 -5.84 3.21
C PHE A 33 3.69 -5.03 2.82
N THR A 34 3.71 -4.45 1.63
CA THR A 34 2.63 -3.61 1.11
C THR A 34 1.39 -4.42 0.75
N ALA A 35 1.55 -5.64 0.22
CA ALA A 35 0.43 -6.48 -0.21
C ALA A 35 -0.24 -7.21 0.96
N PHE A 36 0.52 -7.63 1.98
CA PHE A 36 0.02 -8.55 3.00
C PHE A 36 0.00 -7.99 4.42
N LEU A 37 0.77 -6.95 4.75
CA LEU A 37 0.77 -6.40 6.11
C LEU A 37 0.05 -5.05 6.17
N LEU A 38 0.40 -4.15 5.26
CA LEU A 38 -0.14 -2.79 5.22
C LEU A 38 -1.67 -2.72 5.09
N PRO A 39 -2.36 -3.56 4.30
CA PRO A 39 -3.81 -3.47 4.14
C PRO A 39 -4.56 -3.74 5.45
N PHE A 40 -4.07 -4.68 6.26
CA PHE A 40 -4.65 -4.95 7.59
C PHE A 40 -4.42 -3.78 8.54
N LEU A 41 -3.22 -3.18 8.50
CA LEU A 41 -2.88 -2.03 9.32
C LEU A 41 -3.76 -0.82 8.97
N ILE A 42 -3.96 -0.56 7.68
CA ILE A 42 -4.85 0.49 7.18
C ILE A 42 -6.29 0.24 7.65
N TYR A 43 -6.78 -0.99 7.49
CA TYR A 43 -8.13 -1.33 7.94
C TYR A 43 -8.30 -1.12 9.45
N PHE A 44 -7.31 -1.53 10.24
CA PHE A 44 -7.29 -1.33 11.68
C PHE A 44 -7.30 0.15 12.07
N VAL A 45 -6.49 0.98 11.40
CA VAL A 45 -6.47 2.45 11.61
C VAL A 45 -7.82 3.07 11.27
N PHE A 46 -8.43 2.68 10.15
CA PHE A 46 -9.73 3.21 9.75
C PHE A 46 -10.84 2.84 10.75
N MET A 47 -10.88 1.59 11.20
CA MET A 47 -11.92 1.12 12.13
C MET A 47 -11.67 1.56 13.58
N GLY A 48 -10.41 1.59 14.02
CA GLY A 48 -10.05 1.88 15.41
C GLY A 48 -9.84 3.36 15.72
N ILE A 49 -9.41 4.17 14.74
CA ILE A 49 -9.09 5.59 14.95
C ILE A 49 -10.07 6.48 14.19
N ILE A 50 -10.27 6.24 12.89
CA ILE A 50 -11.08 7.15 12.07
C ILE A 50 -12.58 6.98 12.36
N ALA A 51 -13.09 5.75 12.47
CA ALA A 51 -14.51 5.50 12.67
C ALA A 51 -15.08 6.15 13.95
N PRO A 52 -14.42 6.08 15.11
CA PRO A 52 -14.88 6.75 16.33
C PRO A 52 -14.85 8.28 16.22
N ILE A 53 -13.82 8.84 15.59
CA ILE A 53 -13.63 10.30 15.47
C ILE A 53 -14.71 10.93 14.59
N VAL A 54 -15.01 10.29 13.47
CA VAL A 54 -15.97 10.82 12.48
C VAL A 54 -17.42 10.44 12.85
N GLN A 55 -17.63 9.69 13.95
CA GLN A 55 -18.91 9.09 14.36
C GLN A 55 -19.62 8.39 13.20
N ALA A 56 -18.84 7.89 12.25
CA ALA A 56 -19.36 7.47 10.96
C ALA A 56 -19.50 5.95 10.97
N GLY A 57 -20.72 5.50 10.69
CA GLY A 57 -21.09 4.09 10.63
C GLY A 57 -20.51 3.38 9.39
N ILE A 58 -21.35 2.60 8.70
CA ILE A 58 -20.99 1.70 7.58
C ILE A 58 -20.08 2.35 6.50
N GLY A 59 -20.18 3.67 6.30
CA GLY A 59 -19.34 4.40 5.36
C GLY A 59 -17.83 4.31 5.64
N VAL A 60 -17.40 4.33 6.90
CA VAL A 60 -15.96 4.27 7.24
C VAL A 60 -15.39 2.88 6.95
N SER A 61 -16.18 1.84 7.21
CA SER A 61 -15.79 0.47 6.86
C SER A 61 -15.59 0.31 5.36
N PHE A 62 -16.48 0.88 4.53
CA PHE A 62 -16.33 0.87 3.07
C PHE A 62 -15.05 1.57 2.61
N PHE A 63 -14.73 2.74 3.17
CA PHE A 63 -13.48 3.44 2.83
C PHE A 63 -12.24 2.67 3.29
N GLY A 64 -12.27 2.05 4.47
CA GLY A 64 -11.20 1.18 4.94
C GLY A 64 -10.94 0.02 3.97
N PHE A 65 -11.99 -0.61 3.45
CA PHE A 65 -11.87 -1.66 2.43
C PHE A 65 -11.30 -1.15 1.10
N VAL A 66 -11.73 0.02 0.62
CA VAL A 66 -11.23 0.60 -0.62
C VAL A 66 -9.74 0.92 -0.52
N PHE A 67 -9.30 1.55 0.58
CA PHE A 67 -7.88 1.85 0.79
C PHE A 67 -7.06 0.57 0.99
N ALA A 68 -7.54 -0.40 1.75
CA ALA A 68 -6.87 -1.69 1.92
C ALA A 68 -6.73 -2.42 0.57
N GLY A 69 -7.80 -2.48 -0.24
CA GLY A 69 -7.78 -3.11 -1.57
C GLY A 69 -6.82 -2.43 -2.53
N ALA A 70 -6.82 -1.10 -2.60
CA ALA A 70 -5.87 -0.35 -3.42
C ALA A 70 -4.42 -0.61 -3.01
N THR A 71 -4.16 -0.65 -1.71
CA THR A 71 -2.82 -0.94 -1.15
C THR A 71 -2.35 -2.33 -1.51
N LEU A 72 -3.26 -3.31 -1.43
CA LEU A 72 -2.99 -4.69 -1.81
C LEU A 72 -2.61 -4.80 -3.29
N ILE A 73 -3.39 -4.17 -4.19
CA ILE A 73 -3.08 -4.11 -5.63
C ILE A 73 -1.70 -3.48 -5.86
N THR A 74 -1.41 -2.35 -5.19
CA THR A 74 -0.12 -1.67 -5.30
C THR A 74 1.04 -2.54 -4.81
N GLY A 75 0.85 -3.31 -3.73
CA GLY A 75 1.86 -4.28 -3.26
C GLY A 75 2.16 -5.36 -4.29
N PHE A 76 1.15 -5.89 -4.99
CA PHE A 76 1.36 -6.81 -6.10
C PHE A 76 2.11 -6.18 -7.27
N VAL A 77 1.87 -4.90 -7.57
CA VAL A 77 2.65 -4.17 -8.59
C VAL A 77 4.13 -4.08 -8.19
N PHE A 78 4.44 -3.82 -6.91
CA PHE A 78 5.82 -3.79 -6.43
C PHE A 78 6.50 -5.17 -6.50
N LEU A 79 5.77 -6.24 -6.16
CA LEU A 79 6.25 -7.62 -6.34
C LEU A 79 6.55 -7.89 -7.83
N TYR A 80 5.63 -7.52 -8.72
CA TYR A 80 5.81 -7.70 -10.16
C TYR A 80 7.05 -6.96 -10.68
N ILE A 81 7.27 -5.72 -10.26
CA ILE A 81 8.49 -4.96 -10.59
C ILE A 81 9.73 -5.69 -10.08
N GLY A 82 9.73 -6.13 -8.82
CA GLY A 82 10.84 -6.90 -8.26
C GLY A 82 11.12 -8.21 -9.00
N TYR A 83 10.10 -8.93 -9.46
CA TYR A 83 10.30 -10.21 -10.16
C TYR A 83 10.66 -10.04 -11.64
N SER A 84 10.12 -9.03 -12.33
CA SER A 84 10.18 -8.89 -13.79
C SER A 84 11.20 -7.86 -14.30
N SER A 85 11.73 -6.99 -13.45
CA SER A 85 12.55 -5.87 -13.91
C SER A 85 14.02 -6.28 -14.12
N GLN A 86 14.47 -6.31 -15.38
CA GLN A 86 15.88 -6.52 -15.75
C GLN A 86 16.79 -5.32 -15.40
N THR A 87 16.20 -4.17 -15.08
CA THR A 87 16.92 -2.95 -14.65
C THR A 87 17.20 -2.92 -13.14
N VAL A 88 16.80 -3.96 -12.43
CA VAL A 88 16.99 -4.10 -11.00
C VAL A 88 18.06 -5.17 -10.82
N GLU A 89 19.19 -4.79 -10.22
CA GLU A 89 20.32 -5.69 -10.01
C GLU A 89 19.87 -6.87 -9.14
N ASP A 90 20.08 -8.08 -9.67
CA ASP A 90 20.22 -9.28 -8.88
C ASP A 90 21.51 -9.13 -8.07
N ASP A 91 21.42 -9.25 -6.74
CA ASP A 91 22.55 -9.07 -5.83
C ASP A 91 23.73 -10.00 -6.15
#